data_AF-A0A5B9CVZ1-F1
#
_entry.id   AF-A0A5B9CVZ1-F1
#
_cell.length_a   1.000
_cell.length_b   1.000
_cell.length_c   1.000
_cell.angle_alpha   90.00
_cell.angle_beta   90.00
_cell.angle_gamma   90.00
#
_symmetry.space_group_name_H-M   'P 1'
#
loop_
_entity.id
_entity.type
_entity.pdbx_description
1 polymer ?
#
loop_
_entity_poly.entity_id
_entity_poly.type
_entity_poly.pdbx_seq_one_letter_code
_entity_poly.pdbx_strand_id
1 'polypeptide(L)'
;MNKPVLINSDEILLVSCDDDQNIAESGPLDASQILSIVDGVDDVIQIFRINPSEKSCEDISEEIAEAYVEKNIEHLDENSNVHDFVRESVSYNDLLDDLAKEKYNDEVYGTYEEQNRYP
;
A
#
# COMPACT_ATOMS: atom_id res chain seq x y z
N MET A 1 -7.80 -8.14 -2.92
CA MET A 1 -8.89 -8.98 -2.32
C MET A 1 -8.79 -8.78 -0.83
N ASN A 2 -9.56 -7.83 -0.28
CA ASN A 2 -9.50 -7.28 1.08
C ASN A 2 -9.38 -8.32 2.20
N LYS A 3 -8.17 -8.80 2.48
CA LYS A 3 -7.86 -9.41 3.78
C LYS A 3 -7.65 -8.26 4.75
N PRO A 4 -8.47 -8.13 5.80
CA PRO A 4 -8.23 -7.11 6.81
C PRO A 4 -6.86 -7.35 7.45
N VAL A 5 -5.95 -6.39 7.29
CA VAL A 5 -4.67 -6.40 8.00
C VAL A 5 -4.92 -6.00 9.45
N LEU A 6 -4.62 -6.92 10.37
CA LEU A 6 -4.80 -6.75 11.80
C LEU A 6 -3.60 -7.36 12.51
N ILE A 7 -2.96 -6.58 13.38
CA ILE A 7 -2.02 -7.08 14.38
C ILE A 7 -2.86 -7.41 15.61
N ASN A 8 -2.85 -8.65 16.07
CA ASN A 8 -3.59 -9.06 17.27
C ASN A 8 -2.91 -8.56 18.56
N SER A 9 -3.62 -8.56 19.68
CA SER A 9 -3.10 -8.07 20.97
C SER A 9 -1.87 -8.82 21.49
N ASP A 10 -1.63 -10.04 21.00
CA ASP A 10 -0.46 -10.87 21.30
C ASP A 10 0.62 -10.82 20.20
N GLU A 11 0.42 -10.00 19.18
CA GLU A 11 1.33 -9.81 18.06
C GLU A 11 1.99 -8.42 18.10
N ILE A 12 3.06 -8.29 17.33
CA ILE A 12 3.89 -7.09 17.25
C ILE A 12 3.99 -6.67 15.78
N LEU A 13 3.74 -5.39 15.53
CA LEU A 13 4.10 -4.72 14.28
C LEU A 13 5.58 -4.37 14.35
N LEU A 14 6.36 -4.72 13.33
CA LEU A 14 7.72 -4.24 13.15
C LEU A 14 7.82 -3.52 11.81
N VAL A 15 8.11 -2.22 11.85
CA VAL A 15 8.41 -1.39 10.68
C VAL A 15 9.93 -1.27 10.57
N SER A 16 10.47 -1.75 9.46
CA SER A 16 11.89 -1.71 9.16
C SER A 16 12.22 -0.52 8.28
N CYS A 17 13.19 0.29 8.71
CA CYS A 17 13.62 1.51 8.03
C CYS A 17 15.10 1.40 7.60
N ASP A 18 15.53 2.17 6.60
CA ASP A 18 16.91 2.14 6.09
C ASP A 18 17.95 2.72 7.08
N ASP A 19 17.53 3.59 7.99
CA ASP A 19 18.40 4.38 8.87
C ASP A 19 18.68 3.75 10.25
N ASP A 20 18.53 2.43 10.37
CA ASP A 20 18.61 1.64 11.61
C ASP A 20 17.54 2.00 12.68
N GLN A 21 16.60 2.92 12.43
CA GLN A 21 15.52 3.29 13.35
C GLN A 21 14.23 2.50 13.08
N ASN A 22 14.24 1.24 13.49
CA ASN A 22 13.04 0.40 13.39
C ASN A 22 12.00 0.77 14.45
N ILE A 23 10.73 0.68 14.09
CA ILE A 23 9.59 0.89 15.01
C ILE A 23 8.96 -0.46 15.31
N ALA A 24 8.74 -0.72 16.60
CA ALA A 24 8.04 -1.91 17.05
C ALA A 24 6.87 -1.52 17.96
N GLU A 25 5.65 -1.88 17.56
CA GLU A 25 4.43 -1.57 18.30
C GLU A 25 3.64 -2.85 18.61
N SER A 26 3.09 -2.93 19.82
CA SER A 26 2.24 -4.08 20.19
C SER A 26 0.82 -3.87 19.67
N GLY A 27 0.18 -4.95 19.26
CA GLY A 27 -1.24 -4.90 18.92
C GLY A 27 -2.16 -4.59 20.12
N PRO A 28 -3.47 -4.42 19.87
CA PRO A 28 -4.13 -4.58 18.58
C PRO A 28 -4.00 -3.34 17.69
N LEU A 29 -3.69 -3.54 16.41
CA LEU A 29 -3.59 -2.47 15.41
C LEU A 29 -4.29 -2.89 14.12
N ASP A 30 -5.19 -2.04 13.61
CA ASP A 30 -5.79 -2.22 12.29
C ASP A 30 -4.95 -1.54 11.18
N ALA A 31 -5.29 -1.82 9.92
CA ALA A 31 -4.63 -1.25 8.75
C ALA A 31 -4.55 0.29 8.77
N SER A 32 -5.58 0.99 9.25
CA SER A 32 -5.57 2.46 9.28
C SER A 32 -4.59 2.99 10.33
N GLN A 33 -4.47 2.32 11.47
CA GLN A 33 -3.48 2.64 12.49
C GLN A 33 -2.06 2.35 12.00
N ILE A 34 -1.84 1.21 11.33
CA ILE A 34 -0.54 0.85 10.74
C ILE A 34 -0.13 1.89 9.70
N LEU A 35 -1.03 2.27 8.79
CA LEU A 35 -0.78 3.33 7.81
C LEU A 35 -0.43 4.65 8.49
N SER A 36 -1.12 5.02 9.57
CA SER A 36 -0.82 6.27 10.29
C SER A 36 0.56 6.25 10.97
N ILE A 37 1.04 5.07 11.38
CA ILE A 37 2.41 4.89 11.90
C ILE A 37 3.41 5.06 10.76
N VAL A 38 3.19 4.38 9.64
CA VAL A 38 4.07 4.39 8.47
C VAL A 38 4.15 5.79 7.84
N ASP A 39 3.04 6.51 7.70
CA ASP A 39 2.99 7.88 7.17
C ASP A 39 3.84 8.87 8.02
N GLY A 40 4.12 8.55 9.28
CA GLY A 40 4.94 9.35 10.17
C GLY A 40 6.44 9.04 10.12
N VAL A 41 6.85 8.12 9.23
CA VAL A 41 8.18 7.51 9.22
C VAL A 41 8.74 7.57 7.82
N ASP A 42 9.85 8.27 7.65
CA ASP A 42 10.56 8.29 6.38
C ASP A 42 11.31 6.96 6.16
N ASP A 43 11.55 6.62 4.89
CA ASP A 43 12.42 5.50 4.47
C ASP A 43 12.01 4.11 4.99
N VAL A 44 10.69 3.84 5.07
CA VAL A 44 10.14 2.51 5.36
C VAL A 44 10.38 1.56 4.20
N ILE A 45 11.08 0.45 4.49
CA ILE A 45 11.44 -0.59 3.52
C ILE A 45 10.49 -1.79 3.61
N GLN A 46 10.24 -2.28 4.83
CA GLN A 46 9.43 -3.50 5.05
C GLN A 46 8.60 -3.40 6.32
N ILE A 47 7.48 -4.11 6.32
CA ILE A 47 6.54 -4.15 7.43
C ILE A 47 6.26 -5.61 7.78
N PHE A 48 6.51 -5.99 9.02
CA PHE A 48 6.34 -7.35 9.51
C PHE A 48 5.27 -7.43 10.59
N ARG A 49 4.53 -8.54 10.57
CA ARG A 49 3.74 -9.02 11.71
C ARG A 49 4.49 -10.14 12.39
N ILE A 50 4.74 -9.99 13.68
CA ILE A 50 5.44 -10.97 14.50
C ILE A 50 4.46 -11.56 15.50
N ASN A 51 4.36 -12.88 15.52
CA ASN A 51 3.62 -13.61 16.55
C ASN A 51 4.62 -14.38 17.45
N PRO A 52 4.92 -13.88 18.66
CA PRO A 52 5.85 -14.54 19.57
C PRO A 52 5.39 -15.92 20.05
N SER A 53 4.08 -16.13 20.18
CA SER A 53 3.49 -17.39 20.64
C SER A 53 3.71 -18.50 19.62
N GLU A 54 3.51 -18.19 18.34
CA GLU A 54 3.71 -19.11 17.22
C GLU A 54 5.15 -19.09 16.68
N LYS A 55 5.96 -18.13 17.13
CA LYS A 55 7.33 -17.87 16.63
C LYS A 55 7.35 -17.63 15.11
N SER A 56 6.33 -16.94 14.61
CA SER A 56 6.21 -16.59 13.19
C SER A 56 6.53 -15.11 12.97
N CYS A 57 7.02 -14.83 11.76
CA CYS A 57 7.26 -13.50 11.23
C CYS A 57 6.73 -13.50 9.80
N GLU A 58 5.71 -12.70 9.54
CA GLU A 58 5.04 -12.56 8.25
C GLU A 58 5.38 -11.17 7.69
N ASP A 59 5.89 -11.11 6.46
CA ASP A 59 6.03 -9.85 5.73
C ASP A 59 4.64 -9.47 5.20
N ILE A 60 4.14 -8.33 5.66
CA ILE A 60 2.82 -7.79 5.33
C ILE A 60 2.92 -6.49 4.52
N SER A 61 4.09 -6.22 3.93
CA SER A 61 4.35 -4.97 3.19
C SER A 61 3.38 -4.81 2.02
N GLU A 62 3.09 -5.90 1.30
CA GLU A 62 2.16 -5.87 0.16
C GLU A 62 0.74 -5.58 0.62
N GLU A 63 0.25 -6.21 1.70
CA GLU A 63 -1.10 -5.96 2.19
C GLU A 63 -1.26 -4.53 2.73
N ILE A 64 -0.21 -3.95 3.31
CA ILE A 64 -0.22 -2.54 3.70
C ILE A 64 -0.15 -1.62 2.47
N ALA A 65 0.61 -1.99 1.44
CA ALA A 65 0.65 -1.24 0.19
C ALA A 65 -0.70 -1.28 -0.54
N GLU A 66 -1.38 -2.43 -0.59
CA GLU A 66 -2.77 -2.56 -1.10
C GLU A 66 -3.68 -1.57 -0.35
N ALA A 67 -3.64 -1.56 0.98
CA ALA A 67 -4.44 -0.64 1.79
C ALA A 67 -4.09 0.84 1.56
N TYR A 68 -2.81 1.16 1.36
CA TYR A 68 -2.36 2.51 1.01
C TYR A 68 -2.90 2.94 -0.36
N VAL A 69 -2.79 2.08 -1.36
CA VAL A 69 -3.26 2.32 -2.73
C VAL A 69 -4.78 2.50 -2.75
N GLU A 70 -5.54 1.60 -2.13
CA GLU A 70 -7.00 1.69 -2.06
C GLU A 70 -7.46 3.02 -1.41
N LYS A 71 -6.77 3.47 -0.36
CA LYS A 71 -7.10 4.71 0.35
C LYS A 71 -6.78 5.97 -0.44
N ASN A 72 -5.78 5.92 -1.33
CA ASN A 72 -5.25 7.08 -2.05
C ASN A 72 -5.45 7.02 -3.56
N ILE A 73 -6.25 6.08 -4.08
CA ILE A 73 -6.35 5.76 -5.50
C ILE A 73 -6.62 6.98 -6.41
N GLU A 74 -7.44 7.94 -5.96
CA GLU A 74 -7.78 9.15 -6.71
C GLU A 74 -6.65 10.20 -6.75
N HIS A 75 -5.58 9.98 -5.99
CA HIS A 75 -4.45 10.90 -5.82
C HIS A 75 -3.10 10.28 -6.22
N LEU A 76 -3.13 9.04 -6.70
CA LEU A 76 -1.94 8.29 -7.11
C LEU A 76 -1.80 8.29 -8.63
N ASP A 77 -0.58 8.57 -9.07
CA ASP A 77 -0.13 8.49 -10.46
C ASP A 77 1.36 8.10 -10.53
N GLU A 78 1.89 8.00 -11.74
CA GLU A 78 3.28 7.60 -12.03
C GLU A 78 4.36 8.50 -11.41
N ASN A 79 4.00 9.73 -11.02
CA ASN A 79 4.90 10.71 -10.41
C ASN A 79 4.66 10.88 -8.90
N SER A 80 3.76 10.11 -8.30
CA SER A 80 3.49 10.20 -6.87
C SER A 80 4.72 9.84 -6.03
N ASN A 81 5.01 10.68 -5.03
CA ASN A 81 6.05 10.39 -4.06
C ASN A 81 5.51 9.47 -2.96
N VAL A 82 5.68 8.17 -3.14
CA VAL A 82 5.28 7.12 -2.19
C VAL A 82 6.50 6.48 -1.52
N HIS A 83 6.30 5.83 -0.38
CA HIS A 83 7.33 5.02 0.28
C HIS A 83 7.80 3.88 -0.61
N ASP A 84 9.03 3.40 -0.40
CA ASP A 84 9.65 2.38 -1.26
C ASP A 84 8.87 1.07 -1.24
N PHE A 85 8.38 0.62 -0.08
CA PHE A 85 7.55 -0.59 0.00
C PHE A 85 6.26 -0.49 -0.84
N VAL A 86 5.70 0.72 -1.01
CA VAL A 86 4.55 0.97 -1.89
C VAL A 86 5.02 0.98 -3.35
N ARG A 87 6.12 1.68 -3.64
CA ARG A 87 6.66 1.78 -5.01
C ARG A 87 6.98 0.40 -5.60
N GLU A 88 7.50 -0.50 -4.78
CA GLU A 88 7.87 -1.87 -5.18
C GLU A 88 6.71 -2.87 -5.07
N SER A 89 5.56 -2.46 -4.55
CA SER A 89 4.39 -3.34 -4.39
C SER A 89 3.74 -3.73 -5.72
N VAL A 90 3.16 -4.92 -5.75
CA VAL A 90 2.35 -5.38 -6.89
C VAL A 90 1.13 -4.47 -7.04
N SER A 91 0.47 -4.13 -5.93
CA SER A 91 -0.75 -3.32 -5.90
C SER A 91 -0.56 -1.93 -6.53
N TYR A 92 0.56 -1.27 -6.28
CA TYR A 92 0.84 0.04 -6.90
C TYR A 92 1.20 -0.09 -8.37
N ASN A 93 1.98 -1.11 -8.76
CA ASN A 93 2.34 -1.34 -10.16
C ASN A 93 1.11 -1.73 -11.00
N ASP A 94 0.19 -2.53 -10.45
CA ASP A 94 -1.08 -2.86 -11.09
C ASP A 94 -1.94 -1.60 -11.33
N LEU A 95 -1.99 -0.67 -10.35
CA LEU A 95 -2.65 0.62 -10.53
C LEU A 95 -2.02 1.44 -11.67
N LEU A 96 -0.68 1.52 -11.72
CA LEU A 96 0.01 2.26 -12.77
C LEU A 96 -0.25 1.66 -14.17
N ASP A 97 -0.27 0.33 -14.27
CA ASP A 97 -0.60 -0.38 -15.51
C ASP A 97 -2.02 -0.08 -15.98
N ASP A 98 -2.99 0.00 -15.06
CA ASP A 98 -4.37 0.32 -15.38
C ASP A 98 -4.53 1.79 -15.81
N LEU A 99 -3.86 2.73 -15.13
CA LEU A 99 -3.80 4.14 -15.53
C LEU A 99 -3.15 4.30 -16.92
N ALA A 100 -2.09 3.55 -17.21
CA ALA A 100 -1.43 3.58 -18.51
C ALA A 100 -2.34 3.05 -19.64
N LYS A 101 -3.10 1.98 -19.38
CA LYS A 101 -4.10 1.45 -20.32
C LYS A 101 -5.22 2.46 -20.57
N GLU A 102 -5.70 3.12 -19.52
CA GLU A 102 -6.72 4.17 -19.63
C GLU A 102 -6.23 5.33 -20.50
N LYS A 103 -5.04 5.87 -20.21
CA LYS A 103 -4.40 6.93 -21.03
C LYS A 103 -4.29 6.53 -22.50
N TYR A 104 -3.83 5.31 -22.79
CA TYR A 104 -3.73 4.81 -24.17
C TYR A 104 -5.10 4.71 -24.85
N ASN A 105 -6.11 4.20 -24.14
CA ASN A 105 -7.46 4.09 -24.69
C ASN A 105 -8.06 5.46 -25.00
N ASP A 106 -7.86 6.43 -24.12
CA ASP A 106 -8.30 7.82 -24.33
C ASP A 106 -7.59 8.46 -25.53
N GLU A 107 -6.29 8.23 -25.72
CA GLU A 107 -5.54 8.72 -26.88
C GLU A 107 -6.00 8.10 -28.21
N VAL A 108 -6.33 6.80 -28.22
CA VAL A 108 -6.68 6.06 -29.43
C VAL A 108 -8.14 6.22 -29.81
N TYR A 109 -9.04 6.23 -28.83
CA TYR A 109 -10.48 6.17 -29.05
C TYR A 109 -11.21 7.46 -28.64
N GLY A 110 -10.51 8.45 -28.07
CA GLY A 110 -11.12 9.59 -27.38
C GLY A 110 -11.54 9.19 -25.97
N THR A 111 -11.83 10.16 -25.11
CA THR A 111 -12.25 9.86 -23.73
C THR A 111 -13.55 9.08 -23.68
N TYR A 112 -13.82 8.37 -22.58
CA TYR A 112 -15.10 7.68 -22.38
C TYR A 112 -16.32 8.61 -22.58
N GLU A 113 -16.22 9.87 -22.15
CA GLU A 113 -17.26 10.89 -22.34
C GLU A 113 -17.43 11.29 -23.81
N GLU A 114 -16.35 11.34 -24.59
CA GLU A 114 -16.39 11.63 -26.02
C GLU A 114 -16.93 10.45 -26.84
N GLN A 115 -16.56 9.23 -26.47
CA GLN A 115 -17.05 7.99 -27.08
C GLN A 115 -18.56 7.79 -26.88
N ASN A 116 -19.10 8.20 -25.73
CA ASN A 116 -20.52 8.06 -25.39
C ASN A 116 -21.33 9.36 -25.58
N ARG A 117 -20.76 10.38 -26.24
CA ARG A 117 -21.40 11.70 -26.41
C ARG A 117 -22.61 11.70 -27.33
N TYR A 118 -22.78 10.68 -28.16
CA TYR A 118 -23.90 10.57 -29.10
C TYR A 118 -24.52 9.16 -29.06
N PRO A 119 -25.76 9.00 -28.57
CA PRO A 119 -26.57 7.80 -28.82
C PRO A 119 -27.09 7.75 -30.28
#